data_AF-A0A519N2U4-F1
#
_entry.id   AF-A0A519N2U4-F1
#
_cell.length_a   1.000
_cell.length_b   1.000
_cell.length_c   1.000
_cell.angle_alpha   90.00
_cell.angle_beta   90.00
_cell.angle_gamma   90.00
#
_symmetry.space_group_name_H-M   'P 1'
#
loop_
_entity.id
_entity.type
_entity.pdbx_description
1 polymer ?
#
loop_
_entity_poly.entity_id
_entity_poly.type
_entity_poly.pdbx_seq_one_letter_code
_entity_poly.pdbx_strand_id
1 'polypeptide(L)'
;MKTVSLLLMALAAFSCGSDDKETTAFQGRLLKHVTVDANYDDLDEQLDFTYDSRNRIDKIVLAGNVDDTFTYSYNNRDQVTAISKLNGDDLTFEYDNDGRLSKYTEGNLDHEVTYNAATASYEILGNQFVLKENGDILSESGKVYGYDTFNSHALKGPLRDVAGNSYQLTTYIAYYDGIIIMAKDAFNGRNLPGNPNDATNFSFTNSYDYEDYRVGSQYSTYGVNYVYSYEYFDNQ
;
A
#
# COMPACT_ATOMS: atom_id res chain seq x y z
N MET A 1 -19.23 -63.64 -51.12
CA MET A 1 -18.26 -62.55 -50.93
C MET A 1 -19.03 -61.24 -51.00
N LYS A 2 -19.27 -60.58 -49.85
CA LYS A 2 -20.06 -59.34 -49.76
C LYS A 2 -19.10 -58.19 -49.47
N THR A 3 -19.05 -57.21 -50.37
CA THR A 3 -18.32 -55.95 -50.25
C THR A 3 -19.07 -55.00 -49.33
N VAL A 4 -18.40 -54.48 -48.30
CA VAL A 4 -18.91 -53.43 -47.39
C VAL A 4 -18.49 -52.08 -47.97
N SER A 5 -19.46 -51.22 -48.31
CA SER A 5 -19.24 -49.80 -48.62
C SER A 5 -19.45 -48.98 -47.36
N LEU A 6 -18.44 -48.19 -47.01
CA LEU A 6 -18.42 -47.29 -45.85
C LEU A 6 -19.06 -45.95 -46.27
N LEU A 7 -20.21 -45.62 -45.69
CA LEU A 7 -20.90 -44.35 -45.90
C LEU A 7 -20.38 -43.34 -44.86
N LEU A 8 -19.68 -42.30 -45.33
CA LEU A 8 -19.12 -41.24 -44.51
C LEU A 8 -20.20 -40.18 -44.25
N MET A 9 -20.69 -40.09 -43.01
CA MET A 9 -21.69 -39.11 -42.59
C MET A 9 -20.97 -37.93 -41.94
N ALA A 10 -20.96 -36.78 -42.62
CA ALA A 10 -20.40 -35.54 -42.09
C ALA A 10 -21.31 -34.97 -41.01
N LEU A 11 -20.82 -34.93 -39.77
CA LEU A 11 -21.49 -34.31 -38.63
C LEU A 11 -21.02 -32.85 -38.52
N ALA A 12 -21.89 -31.90 -38.81
CA ALA A 12 -21.63 -30.49 -38.56
C ALA A 12 -21.82 -30.22 -37.06
N ALA A 13 -20.73 -30.00 -36.32
CA ALA A 13 -20.78 -29.51 -34.96
C ALA A 13 -20.85 -27.97 -34.98
N PHE A 14 -22.00 -27.42 -34.57
CA PHE A 14 -22.09 -26.04 -34.13
C PHE A 14 -21.27 -25.89 -32.85
N SER A 15 -20.07 -25.31 -32.95
CA SER A 15 -19.33 -24.83 -31.80
C SER A 15 -19.89 -23.46 -31.43
N CYS A 16 -20.79 -23.44 -30.45
CA CYS A 16 -21.12 -22.21 -29.74
C CYS A 16 -19.89 -21.87 -28.89
N GLY A 17 -19.10 -20.90 -29.35
CA GLY A 17 -18.00 -20.35 -28.56
C GLY A 17 -18.55 -19.50 -27.43
N SER A 18 -18.88 -20.12 -26.32
CA SER A 18 -18.96 -19.44 -25.02
C SER A 18 -17.52 -19.25 -24.53
N ASP A 19 -16.84 -18.25 -25.09
CA ASP A 19 -15.59 -17.72 -24.55
C ASP A 19 -15.93 -16.70 -23.46
N ASP A 20 -16.76 -17.13 -22.50
CA ASP A 20 -16.97 -16.40 -21.26
C ASP A 20 -15.68 -16.65 -20.46
N LYS A 21 -14.72 -15.75 -20.63
CA LYS A 21 -13.60 -15.63 -19.68
C LYS A 21 -14.23 -15.29 -18.35
N GLU A 22 -14.54 -16.33 -17.57
CA GLU A 22 -14.75 -16.27 -16.13
C GLU A 22 -13.58 -15.50 -15.54
N THR A 23 -13.75 -14.19 -15.40
CA THR A 23 -12.88 -13.36 -14.57
C THR A 23 -13.18 -13.81 -13.16
N THR A 24 -12.34 -14.67 -12.60
CA THR A 24 -12.43 -15.07 -11.21
C THR A 24 -12.51 -13.81 -10.34
N ALA A 25 -13.59 -13.69 -9.56
CA ALA A 25 -13.80 -12.55 -8.68
C ALA A 25 -12.61 -12.39 -7.72
N PHE A 26 -12.23 -11.15 -7.45
CA PHE A 26 -11.12 -10.83 -6.56
C PHE A 26 -11.44 -11.33 -5.14
N GLN A 27 -10.63 -12.27 -4.64
CA GLN A 27 -10.84 -12.90 -3.33
C GLN A 27 -10.14 -12.18 -2.17
N GLY A 28 -9.53 -11.03 -2.43
CA GLY A 28 -8.82 -10.25 -1.42
C GLY A 28 -9.71 -9.21 -0.76
N ARG A 29 -9.13 -8.48 0.20
CA ARG A 29 -9.80 -7.44 0.96
C ARG A 29 -9.12 -6.10 0.76
N LEU A 30 -9.84 -5.15 0.16
CA LEU A 30 -9.34 -3.80 -0.09
C LEU A 30 -9.80 -2.85 1.02
N LEU A 31 -8.88 -2.02 1.53
CA LEU A 31 -9.17 -1.02 2.55
C LEU A 31 -10.15 0.01 1.99
N LYS A 32 -11.24 0.29 2.69
CA LYS A 32 -12.28 1.21 2.24
C LYS A 32 -12.16 2.56 2.93
N HIS A 33 -12.07 2.52 4.25
CA HIS A 33 -12.16 3.70 5.08
C HIS A 33 -11.26 3.55 6.31
N VAL A 34 -10.62 4.63 6.72
CA VAL A 34 -9.92 4.72 8.00
C VAL A 34 -10.45 5.91 8.76
N THR A 35 -10.78 5.71 10.03
CA THR A 35 -11.00 6.78 11.00
C THR A 35 -9.81 6.83 11.94
N VAL A 36 -9.27 8.03 12.16
CA VAL A 36 -8.24 8.32 13.15
C VAL A 36 -8.87 9.23 14.19
N ASP A 37 -9.13 8.69 15.37
CA ASP A 37 -9.64 9.46 16.51
C ASP A 37 -8.47 9.79 17.44
N ALA A 38 -8.28 11.06 17.73
CA ALA A 38 -7.37 11.57 18.73
C ALA A 38 -8.16 12.05 19.96
N ASN A 39 -7.53 12.05 21.14
CA ASN A 39 -8.08 12.79 22.29
C ASN A 39 -7.84 14.33 22.18
N TYR A 40 -7.78 14.82 20.94
CA TYR A 40 -7.56 16.21 20.57
C TYR A 40 -8.22 16.43 19.20
N ASP A 41 -9.45 16.95 19.19
CA ASP A 41 -10.35 16.96 18.03
C ASP A 41 -9.73 17.51 16.73
N ASP A 42 -8.81 18.49 16.82
CA ASP A 42 -8.13 19.05 15.64
C ASP A 42 -7.09 18.09 15.00
N LEU A 43 -6.97 16.86 15.49
CA LEU A 43 -6.13 15.79 14.95
C LEU A 43 -6.96 14.58 14.48
N ASP A 44 -8.29 14.68 14.51
CA ASP A 44 -9.15 13.65 13.95
C ASP A 44 -9.09 13.67 12.43
N GLU A 45 -8.98 12.50 11.82
CA GLU A 45 -8.85 12.34 10.36
C GLU A 45 -9.70 11.18 9.85
N GLN A 46 -10.17 11.31 8.62
CA GLN A 46 -10.87 10.28 7.88
C GLN A 46 -10.24 10.13 6.50
N LEU A 47 -10.01 8.89 6.08
CA LEU A 47 -9.42 8.57 4.79
C LEU A 47 -10.30 7.58 4.04
N ASP A 48 -10.85 8.00 2.91
CA ASP A 48 -11.65 7.15 2.02
C ASP A 48 -10.84 6.72 0.80
N PHE A 49 -10.80 5.41 0.56
CA PHE A 49 -10.02 4.78 -0.49
C PHE A 49 -10.91 4.33 -1.65
N THR A 50 -10.41 4.54 -2.86
CA THR A 50 -11.00 4.02 -4.10
C THR A 50 -9.92 3.36 -4.94
N TYR A 51 -10.33 2.42 -5.80
CA TYR A 51 -9.41 1.55 -6.54
C TYR A 51 -9.72 1.52 -8.03
N ASP A 52 -8.67 1.33 -8.83
CA ASP A 52 -8.80 1.10 -10.26
C ASP A 52 -9.19 -0.34 -10.57
N SER A 53 -9.41 -0.65 -11.86
CA SER A 53 -9.81 -1.99 -12.30
C SER A 53 -8.73 -3.08 -12.09
N ARG A 54 -7.53 -2.72 -11.63
CA ARG A 54 -6.44 -3.63 -11.26
C ARG A 54 -6.25 -3.72 -9.75
N ASN A 55 -7.19 -3.19 -8.96
CA ASN A 55 -7.14 -3.15 -7.49
C ASN A 55 -5.92 -2.38 -6.94
N ARG A 56 -5.45 -1.38 -7.69
CA ARG A 56 -4.46 -0.39 -7.22
C ARG A 56 -5.19 0.84 -6.72
N ILE A 57 -4.62 1.59 -5.79
CA ILE A 57 -5.27 2.80 -5.24
C ILE A 57 -5.48 3.79 -6.39
N ASP A 58 -6.70 4.19 -6.66
CA ASP A 58 -6.98 5.25 -7.63
C ASP A 58 -6.91 6.61 -6.94
N LYS A 59 -7.56 6.70 -5.78
CA LYS A 59 -7.68 7.95 -5.04
C LYS A 59 -7.89 7.73 -3.54
N ILE A 60 -7.36 8.65 -2.76
CA ILE A 60 -7.59 8.81 -1.32
C ILE A 60 -8.18 10.19 -1.07
N VAL A 61 -9.32 10.26 -0.40
CA VAL A 61 -9.89 11.52 0.09
C VAL A 61 -9.60 11.62 1.58
N LEU A 62 -8.84 12.64 1.97
CA LEU A 62 -8.53 12.96 3.36
C LEU A 62 -9.46 14.08 3.82
N ALA A 63 -10.15 13.87 4.93
CA ALA A 63 -10.94 14.87 5.62
C ALA A 63 -10.51 14.96 7.08
N GLY A 64 -10.31 16.16 7.61
CA GLY A 64 -9.81 16.32 8.98
C GLY A 64 -9.19 17.70 9.21
N ASN A 65 -8.00 17.74 9.81
CA ASN A 65 -7.27 19.00 10.04
C ASN A 65 -6.94 19.73 8.71
N VAL A 66 -6.53 18.96 7.69
CA VAL A 66 -6.33 19.46 6.34
C VAL A 66 -7.03 18.54 5.36
N ASP A 67 -8.11 19.05 4.76
CA ASP A 67 -8.79 18.35 3.68
C ASP A 67 -7.88 18.30 2.45
N ASP A 68 -7.72 17.12 1.85
CA ASP A 68 -7.00 16.95 0.60
C ASP A 68 -7.54 15.75 -0.20
N THR A 69 -7.15 15.65 -1.46
CA THR A 69 -7.44 14.50 -2.30
C THR A 69 -6.19 14.11 -3.07
N PHE A 70 -5.77 12.87 -2.89
CA PHE A 70 -4.61 12.28 -3.56
C PHE A 70 -5.09 11.39 -4.69
N THR A 71 -4.67 11.66 -5.93
CA THR A 71 -4.98 10.81 -7.09
C THR A 71 -3.70 10.17 -7.62
N TYR A 72 -3.73 8.87 -7.85
CA TYR A 72 -2.55 8.08 -8.16
C TYR A 72 -2.49 7.68 -9.64
N SER A 73 -1.32 7.80 -10.24
CA SER A 73 -1.03 7.30 -11.59
C SER A 73 0.06 6.24 -11.57
N TYR A 74 0.09 5.37 -12.58
CA TYR A 74 0.97 4.20 -12.59
C TYR A 74 1.61 3.92 -13.94
N ASN A 75 2.80 3.30 -13.90
CA ASN A 75 3.41 2.70 -15.09
C ASN A 75 2.90 1.25 -15.32
N ASN A 76 3.43 0.61 -16.37
CA ASN A 76 3.08 -0.77 -16.75
C ASN A 76 3.65 -1.84 -15.80
N ARG A 77 4.51 -1.45 -14.84
CA ARG A 77 5.03 -2.32 -13.77
C ARG A 77 4.27 -2.11 -12.44
N ASP A 78 3.12 -1.45 -12.49
CA ASP A 78 2.27 -1.12 -11.33
C ASP A 78 2.95 -0.25 -10.26
N GLN A 79 3.96 0.52 -10.66
CA GLN A 79 4.64 1.48 -9.78
C GLN A 79 3.98 2.85 -9.90
N VAL A 80 3.82 3.54 -8.77
CA VAL A 80 3.22 4.89 -8.71
C VAL A 80 4.13 5.88 -9.44
N THR A 81 3.67 6.49 -10.53
CA THR A 81 4.41 7.52 -11.27
C THR A 81 3.99 8.93 -10.94
N ALA A 82 2.81 9.12 -10.34
CA ALA A 82 2.38 10.43 -9.87
C ALA A 82 1.39 10.32 -8.71
N ILE A 83 1.43 11.32 -7.84
CA ILE A 83 0.42 11.61 -6.83
C ILE A 83 0.03 13.07 -7.02
N SER A 84 -1.15 13.32 -7.59
CA SER A 84 -1.69 14.68 -7.66
C SER A 84 -2.42 15.02 -6.37
N LYS A 85 -2.18 16.21 -5.84
CA LYS A 85 -2.80 16.71 -4.61
C LYS A 85 -3.81 17.79 -4.99
N LEU A 86 -4.99 17.80 -4.35
CA LEU A 86 -5.93 18.90 -4.54
C LEU A 86 -5.36 20.19 -3.94
N ASN A 87 -4.73 20.06 -2.77
CA ASN A 87 -4.15 21.15 -2.00
C ASN A 87 -2.65 20.93 -1.83
N GLY A 88 -1.86 21.29 -2.83
CA GLY A 88 -0.39 21.25 -2.75
C GLY A 88 0.28 21.08 -4.09
N ASP A 89 1.58 20.86 -4.03
CA ASP A 89 2.37 20.50 -5.21
C ASP A 89 2.17 19.02 -5.56
N ASP A 90 1.92 18.77 -6.85
CA ASP A 90 1.90 17.43 -7.41
C ASP A 90 3.27 16.77 -7.31
N LEU A 91 3.26 15.45 -7.15
CA LEU A 91 4.46 14.64 -7.13
C LEU A 91 4.51 13.75 -8.37
N THR A 92 5.67 13.69 -9.03
CA THR A 92 5.96 12.69 -10.05
C THR A 92 7.18 11.86 -9.68
N PHE A 93 7.15 10.58 -9.99
CA PHE A 93 8.19 9.61 -9.61
C PHE A 93 8.75 8.93 -10.87
N GLU A 94 10.07 8.85 -10.93
CA GLU A 94 10.81 8.19 -11.99
C GLU A 94 11.60 7.00 -11.43
N TYR A 95 11.68 5.93 -12.21
CA TYR A 95 12.31 4.68 -11.82
C TYR A 95 13.41 4.29 -12.80
N ASP A 96 14.47 3.68 -12.28
CA ASP A 96 15.52 3.08 -13.09
C ASP A 96 15.03 1.79 -13.79
N ASN A 97 15.88 1.21 -14.64
CA ASN A 97 15.55 -0.01 -15.38
C ASN A 97 15.29 -1.22 -14.47
N ASP A 98 15.87 -1.23 -13.27
CA ASP A 98 15.68 -2.26 -12.26
C ASP A 98 14.40 -2.04 -11.43
N GLY A 99 13.67 -0.94 -11.69
CA GLY A 99 12.44 -0.59 -10.99
C GLY A 99 12.67 0.09 -9.65
N ARG A 100 13.86 0.64 -9.39
CA ARG A 100 14.17 1.40 -8.17
C ARG A 100 13.84 2.86 -8.38
N LEU A 101 13.30 3.53 -7.36
CA LEU A 101 13.05 4.98 -7.43
C LEU A 101 14.39 5.69 -7.65
N SER A 102 14.50 6.46 -8.73
CA SER A 102 15.73 7.19 -9.10
C SER A 102 15.57 8.70 -8.96
N LYS A 103 14.34 9.22 -9.06
CA LYS A 103 14.05 10.64 -8.92
C LYS A 103 12.60 10.83 -8.54
N TYR A 104 12.30 11.91 -7.83
CA TYR A 104 10.95 12.45 -7.81
C TYR A 104 10.98 13.96 -7.99
N THR A 105 9.85 14.53 -8.43
CA THR A 105 9.67 15.98 -8.59
C THR A 105 8.49 16.39 -7.75
N GLU A 106 8.65 17.43 -6.93
CA GLU A 106 7.59 18.09 -6.16
C GLU A 106 7.32 19.46 -6.80
N GLY A 107 6.19 19.60 -7.48
CA GLY A 107 5.84 20.79 -8.24
C GLY A 107 6.85 21.02 -9.38
N ASN A 108 7.75 21.99 -9.20
CA ASN A 108 8.84 22.27 -10.15
C ASN A 108 10.23 21.95 -9.60
N LEU A 109 10.31 21.32 -8.42
CA LEU A 109 11.56 21.00 -7.75
C LEU A 109 11.91 19.53 -7.95
N ASP A 110 13.05 19.29 -8.59
CA ASP A 110 13.58 17.96 -8.81
C ASP A 110 14.43 17.48 -7.62
N HIS A 111 14.20 16.23 -7.22
CA HIS A 111 14.92 15.56 -6.15
C HIS A 111 15.51 14.23 -6.65
N GLU A 112 16.83 14.18 -6.74
CA GLU A 112 17.55 12.95 -7.08
C GLU A 112 17.50 11.95 -5.91
N VAL A 113 17.27 10.68 -6.25
CA VAL A 113 17.30 9.56 -5.31
C VAL A 113 18.47 8.66 -5.66
N THR A 114 19.37 8.46 -4.70
CA THR A 114 20.53 7.57 -4.91
C THR A 114 20.29 6.22 -4.25
N TYR A 115 20.64 5.13 -4.94
CA TYR A 115 20.53 3.77 -4.41
C TYR A 115 21.91 3.15 -4.17
N ASN A 116 22.13 2.64 -2.96
CA ASN A 116 23.33 1.90 -2.61
C ASN A 116 23.04 0.40 -2.58
N ALA A 117 23.52 -0.31 -3.60
CA ALA A 117 23.33 -1.75 -3.74
C ALA A 117 24.00 -2.60 -2.64
N ALA A 118 25.05 -2.09 -1.97
CA ALA A 118 25.74 -2.84 -0.93
C ALA A 118 24.92 -2.94 0.37
N THR A 119 24.09 -1.92 0.63
CA THR A 119 23.23 -1.82 1.81
C THR A 119 21.74 -1.95 1.48
N ALA A 120 21.41 -2.12 0.19
CA ALA A 120 20.04 -2.09 -0.34
C ALA A 120 19.23 -0.86 0.13
N SER A 121 19.89 0.29 0.19
CA SER A 121 19.31 1.52 0.75
C SER A 121 19.15 2.64 -0.26
N TYR A 122 18.12 3.44 -0.09
CA TYR A 122 17.87 4.69 -0.81
C TYR A 122 18.30 5.88 0.05
N GLU A 123 18.88 6.90 -0.55
CA GLU A 123 19.07 8.22 0.08
C GLU A 123 18.05 9.19 -0.52
N ILE A 124 17.13 9.68 0.32
CA ILE A 124 16.00 10.54 -0.06
C ILE A 124 15.92 11.67 0.97
N LEU A 125 16.02 12.93 0.55
CA LEU A 125 15.98 14.11 1.44
C LEU A 125 16.99 14.05 2.60
N GLY A 126 18.14 13.39 2.39
CA GLY A 126 19.16 13.20 3.43
C GLY A 126 18.83 12.12 4.46
N ASN A 127 17.76 11.35 4.26
CA ASN A 127 17.42 10.18 5.03
C ASN A 127 17.73 8.89 4.25
N GLN A 128 18.24 7.90 4.97
CA GLN A 128 18.54 6.59 4.41
C GLN A 128 17.37 5.64 4.65
N PHE A 129 16.75 5.14 3.59
CA PHE A 129 15.65 4.18 3.66
C PHE A 129 16.09 2.79 3.23
N VAL A 130 15.67 1.77 3.96
CA VAL A 130 15.70 0.37 3.49
C VAL A 130 14.27 -0.10 3.38
N LEU A 131 13.93 -0.76 2.28
CA LEU A 131 12.60 -1.31 2.03
C LEU A 131 12.64 -2.84 2.13
N LYS A 132 11.51 -3.41 2.53
CA LYS A 132 11.20 -4.83 2.34
C LYS A 132 10.89 -5.09 0.86
N GLU A 133 10.92 -6.36 0.47
CA GLU A 133 10.58 -6.77 -0.91
C GLU A 133 9.15 -6.37 -1.31
N ASN A 134 8.22 -6.36 -0.35
CA ASN A 134 6.84 -5.94 -0.57
C ASN A 134 6.67 -4.41 -0.65
N GLY A 135 7.73 -3.63 -0.44
CA GLY A 135 7.70 -2.16 -0.50
C GLY A 135 7.56 -1.44 0.83
N ASP A 136 7.30 -2.17 1.91
CA ASP A 136 7.18 -1.56 3.23
C ASP A 136 8.56 -1.04 3.70
N ILE A 137 8.59 0.09 4.38
CA ILE A 137 9.78 0.69 4.96
C ILE A 137 10.24 -0.20 6.12
N LEU A 138 11.47 -0.71 6.01
CA LEU A 138 12.14 -1.49 7.04
C LEU A 138 12.94 -0.60 7.99
N SER A 139 13.59 0.44 7.46
CA SER A 139 14.32 1.42 8.26
C SER A 139 14.39 2.80 7.61
N GLU A 140 14.60 3.81 8.46
CA GLU A 140 14.82 5.21 8.09
C GLU A 140 15.93 5.77 9.00
N SER A 141 17.11 6.07 8.44
CA SER A 141 18.21 6.74 9.15
C SER A 141 18.54 6.09 10.51
N GLY A 142 18.61 4.75 10.53
CA GLY A 142 18.87 3.95 11.72
C GLY A 142 17.64 3.60 12.57
N LYS A 143 16.50 4.28 12.38
CA LYS A 143 15.22 3.87 12.97
C LYS A 143 14.73 2.61 12.28
N VAL A 144 14.21 1.67 13.04
CA VAL A 144 13.67 0.39 12.55
C VAL A 144 12.15 0.42 12.66
N TYR A 145 11.49 -0.02 11.60
CA TYR A 145 10.05 -0.13 11.49
C TYR A 145 9.68 -1.59 11.78
N GLY A 146 8.93 -1.79 12.85
CA GLY A 146 8.52 -3.11 13.32
C GLY A 146 7.22 -3.56 12.67
N TYR A 147 7.11 -4.88 12.46
CA TYR A 147 5.91 -5.52 11.91
C TYR A 147 5.57 -6.75 12.76
N ASP A 148 4.28 -6.96 13.02
CA ASP A 148 3.80 -8.07 13.83
C ASP A 148 3.95 -9.41 13.11
N THR A 149 4.45 -10.40 13.86
CA THR A 149 4.65 -11.78 13.38
C THR A 149 4.00 -12.81 14.31
N PHE A 150 3.03 -12.40 15.12
CA PHE A 150 2.47 -13.25 16.19
C PHE A 150 1.76 -14.49 15.61
N ASN A 151 1.97 -15.66 16.23
CA ASN A 151 1.37 -16.96 15.87
C ASN A 151 1.76 -17.63 14.54
N SER A 152 2.98 -17.40 14.02
CA SER A 152 3.58 -18.11 12.87
C SER A 152 2.92 -17.90 11.49
N HIS A 153 1.73 -17.31 11.46
CA HIS A 153 1.13 -16.73 10.26
C HIS A 153 1.57 -15.26 10.22
N ALA A 154 2.10 -14.78 9.10
CA ALA A 154 2.48 -13.38 8.97
C ALA A 154 1.21 -12.53 8.98
N LEU A 155 0.95 -11.80 10.09
CA LEU A 155 -0.20 -10.90 10.21
C LEU A 155 -0.21 -9.91 9.04
N LYS A 156 -1.42 -9.53 8.61
CA LYS A 156 -1.62 -8.72 7.40
C LYS A 156 -1.83 -7.26 7.77
N GLY A 157 -1.18 -6.38 7.02
CA GLY A 157 -1.39 -4.94 7.10
C GLY A 157 -2.62 -4.49 6.30
N PRO A 158 -3.00 -3.21 6.45
CA PRO A 158 -4.18 -2.66 5.79
C PRO A 158 -4.16 -2.77 4.27
N LEU A 159 -2.99 -2.69 3.63
CA LEU A 159 -2.86 -2.76 2.17
C LEU A 159 -2.40 -4.12 1.65
N ARG A 160 -2.51 -5.20 2.44
CA ARG A 160 -1.97 -6.53 2.08
C ARG A 160 -2.35 -6.95 0.66
N ASP A 161 -3.63 -6.83 0.29
CA ASP A 161 -4.15 -7.30 -1.00
C ASP A 161 -4.25 -6.23 -2.08
N VAL A 162 -3.89 -4.98 -1.74
CA VAL A 162 -3.83 -3.88 -2.71
C VAL A 162 -2.71 -4.15 -3.69
N ALA A 163 -2.98 -4.08 -4.99
CA ALA A 163 -1.95 -4.30 -6.01
C ALA A 163 -0.94 -3.14 -6.05
N GLY A 164 0.32 -3.43 -6.41
CA GLY A 164 1.43 -2.47 -6.35
C GLY A 164 2.18 -2.50 -5.01
N ASN A 165 3.39 -1.94 -4.97
CA ASN A 165 4.35 -2.10 -3.88
C ASN A 165 5.16 -0.82 -3.54
N SER A 166 4.71 0.37 -3.94
CA SER A 166 5.45 1.62 -3.65
C SER A 166 4.72 2.57 -2.68
N TYR A 167 3.52 2.21 -2.23
CA TYR A 167 2.62 3.12 -1.51
C TYR A 167 3.21 3.72 -0.25
N GLN A 168 3.86 2.92 0.60
CA GLN A 168 4.34 3.42 1.88
C GLN A 168 5.43 4.49 1.69
N LEU A 169 6.40 4.25 0.81
CA LEU A 169 7.45 5.22 0.52
C LEU A 169 6.94 6.44 -0.26
N THR A 170 6.16 6.25 -1.34
CA THR A 170 5.68 7.39 -2.13
C THR A 170 4.69 8.24 -1.36
N THR A 171 3.89 7.62 -0.49
CA THR A 171 2.98 8.36 0.40
C THR A 171 3.77 9.03 1.52
N TYR A 172 4.80 8.41 2.09
CA TYR A 172 5.69 9.11 3.03
C TYR A 172 6.28 10.40 2.42
N ILE A 173 6.69 10.36 1.14
CA ILE A 173 7.19 11.55 0.43
C ILE A 173 6.06 12.59 0.25
N ALA A 174 4.83 12.14 -0.01
CA ALA A 174 3.69 13.02 -0.24
C ALA A 174 3.05 13.59 1.04
N TYR A 175 3.00 12.77 2.08
CA TYR A 175 2.27 12.91 3.33
C TYR A 175 2.90 11.98 4.38
N TYR A 176 3.85 12.52 5.13
CA TYR A 176 4.73 11.79 6.06
C TYR A 176 3.97 10.86 7.03
N ASP A 177 2.81 11.29 7.53
CA ASP A 177 2.05 10.57 8.57
C ASP A 177 1.24 9.38 8.03
N GLY A 178 1.11 9.22 6.70
CA GLY A 178 0.37 8.11 6.08
C GLY A 178 1.02 6.73 6.24
N ILE A 179 2.24 6.66 6.78
CA ILE A 179 3.06 5.43 6.85
C ILE A 179 2.35 4.25 7.55
N ILE A 180 1.53 4.52 8.55
CA ILE A 180 0.83 3.51 9.37
C ILE A 180 -0.23 2.78 8.53
N ILE A 181 -0.96 3.55 7.73
CA ILE A 181 -2.11 3.08 6.94
C ILE A 181 -1.61 2.41 5.65
N MET A 182 -0.50 2.90 5.10
CA MET A 182 -0.02 2.50 3.77
C MET A 182 0.89 1.26 3.77
N ALA A 183 0.82 0.42 4.80
CA ALA A 183 1.64 -0.78 4.95
C ALA A 183 0.94 -2.06 4.46
N LYS A 184 1.69 -2.96 3.83
CA LYS A 184 1.22 -4.31 3.45
C LYS A 184 1.32 -5.32 4.58
N ASP A 185 2.36 -5.21 5.38
CA ASP A 185 2.52 -5.99 6.60
C ASP A 185 1.96 -5.24 7.81
N ALA A 186 1.62 -6.00 8.84
CA ALA A 186 1.01 -5.45 10.04
C ALA A 186 2.00 -4.61 10.86
N PHE A 187 2.06 -3.29 10.64
CA PHE A 187 2.98 -2.36 11.30
C PHE A 187 2.81 -2.23 12.84
N ASN A 188 3.82 -2.50 13.66
CA ASN A 188 3.66 -2.51 15.13
C ASN A 188 4.42 -1.41 15.87
N GLY A 189 5.16 -0.57 15.14
CA GLY A 189 5.78 0.61 15.71
C GLY A 189 7.09 0.97 15.04
N ARG A 190 7.74 1.98 15.59
CA ARG A 190 9.07 2.43 15.19
C ARG A 190 9.94 2.56 16.42
N ASN A 191 11.19 2.13 16.31
CA ASN A 191 12.17 2.36 17.36
C ASN A 191 13.56 2.70 16.81
N LEU A 192 14.33 3.49 17.55
CA LEU A 192 15.75 3.71 17.33
C LEU A 192 16.56 2.75 18.21
N PRO A 193 17.22 1.72 17.65
CA PRO A 193 18.03 0.79 18.42
C PRO A 193 19.13 1.52 19.21
N GLY A 194 19.29 1.16 20.48
CA GLY A 194 20.27 1.79 21.37
C GLY A 194 19.82 3.11 22.00
N ASN A 195 18.65 3.65 21.63
CA ASN A 195 18.05 4.82 22.26
C ASN A 195 16.56 4.58 22.57
N PRO A 196 16.23 3.91 23.69
CA PRO A 196 14.85 3.59 24.03
C PRO A 196 13.98 4.83 24.32
N ASN A 197 14.61 5.95 24.72
CA ASN A 197 13.93 7.20 25.05
C ASN A 197 13.88 8.17 23.85
N ASP A 198 14.18 7.69 22.64
CA ASP A 198 14.06 8.54 21.46
C ASP A 198 12.61 9.01 21.29
N ALA A 199 12.46 10.32 21.11
CA ALA A 199 11.20 11.03 20.92
C ALA A 199 10.34 10.46 19.79
N THR A 200 10.98 9.86 18.79
CA THR A 200 10.32 9.33 17.59
C THR A 200 9.90 7.87 17.73
N ASN A 201 10.22 7.23 18.85
CA ASN A 201 9.82 5.86 19.14
C ASN A 201 8.33 5.79 19.50
N PHE A 202 7.63 4.81 18.96
CA PHE A 202 6.25 4.50 19.33
C PHE A 202 5.95 3.03 19.02
N SER A 203 4.98 2.46 19.72
CA SER A 203 4.47 1.11 19.46
C SER A 203 2.96 1.10 19.50
N PHE A 204 2.34 0.29 18.65
CA PHE A 204 0.89 0.12 18.63
C PHE A 204 0.47 -1.05 19.51
N THR A 205 -0.72 -0.92 20.09
CA THR A 205 -1.55 -2.07 20.41
C THR A 205 -2.46 -2.31 19.20
N ASN A 206 -2.30 -3.46 18.54
CA ASN A 206 -3.08 -3.82 17.37
C ASN A 206 -4.19 -4.83 17.72
N SER A 207 -5.31 -4.71 17.04
CA SER A 207 -6.38 -5.72 17.00
C SER A 207 -6.57 -6.23 15.58
N TYR A 208 -6.88 -7.52 15.48
CA TYR A 208 -6.99 -8.25 14.22
C TYR A 208 -8.33 -8.99 14.14
N ASP A 209 -8.82 -9.21 12.93
CA ASP A 209 -9.96 -10.08 12.67
C ASP A 209 -9.55 -11.56 12.54
N TYR A 210 -10.48 -12.40 12.09
CA TYR A 210 -10.27 -13.85 11.94
C TYR A 210 -9.43 -14.23 10.72
N GLU A 211 -9.13 -13.29 9.82
CA GLU A 211 -8.27 -13.49 8.64
C GLU A 211 -6.92 -12.80 8.79
N ASP A 212 -6.59 -12.37 10.02
CA ASP A 212 -5.37 -11.69 10.43
C ASP A 212 -5.20 -10.28 9.83
N TYR A 213 -6.28 -9.64 9.35
CA TYR A 213 -6.24 -8.22 8.97
C TYR A 213 -6.38 -7.36 10.19
N ARG A 214 -5.60 -6.29 10.21
CA ARG A 214 -5.71 -5.23 11.20
C ARG A 214 -7.05 -4.53 11.09
N VAL A 215 -7.78 -4.49 12.19
CA VAL A 215 -9.06 -3.75 12.30
C VAL A 215 -8.98 -2.58 13.27
N GLY A 216 -7.94 -2.54 14.12
CA GLY A 216 -7.65 -1.40 14.95
C GLY A 216 -6.18 -1.30 15.34
N SER A 217 -5.71 -0.07 15.52
CA SER A 217 -4.40 0.23 16.10
C SER A 217 -4.54 1.39 17.06
N GLN A 218 -3.82 1.36 18.16
CA GLN A 218 -3.76 2.52 19.05
C GLN A 218 -2.35 2.72 19.60
N TYR A 219 -1.95 3.98 19.76
CA TYR A 219 -0.73 4.35 20.45
C TYR A 219 -0.90 5.69 21.13
N SER A 220 0.00 5.97 22.07
CA SER A 220 0.05 7.24 22.79
C SER A 220 1.42 7.86 22.63
N THR A 221 1.46 9.15 22.33
CA THR A 221 2.70 9.93 22.33
C THR A 221 2.42 11.33 22.84
N TYR A 222 3.31 11.85 23.69
CA TYR A 222 3.18 13.20 24.28
C TYR A 222 1.81 13.52 24.95
N GLY A 223 1.13 12.50 25.48
CA GLY A 223 -0.20 12.67 26.10
C GLY A 223 -1.37 12.69 25.12
N VAL A 224 -1.09 12.57 23.82
CA VAL A 224 -2.09 12.35 22.77
C VAL A 224 -2.24 10.85 22.54
N ASN A 225 -3.47 10.36 22.53
CA ASN A 225 -3.84 9.00 22.19
C ASN A 225 -4.44 9.00 20.80
N TYR A 226 -3.96 8.12 19.94
CA TYR A 226 -4.50 7.92 18.60
C TYR A 226 -5.13 6.54 18.52
N VAL A 227 -6.32 6.47 17.93
CA VAL A 227 -7.05 5.23 17.65
C VAL A 227 -7.39 5.20 16.16
N TYR A 228 -6.83 4.22 15.47
CA TYR A 228 -7.08 3.96 14.06
C TYR A 228 -8.09 2.83 13.96
N SER A 229 -9.19 3.06 13.25
CA SER A 229 -10.22 2.06 12.93
C SER A 229 -10.22 1.82 11.43
N TYR A 230 -10.16 0.56 11.01
CA TYR A 230 -10.03 0.19 9.60
C TYR A 230 -11.29 -0.54 9.13
N GLU A 231 -11.96 0.01 8.11
CA GLU A 231 -13.06 -0.62 7.39
C GLU A 231 -12.59 -1.03 6.00
N TYR A 232 -13.04 -2.19 5.53
CA TYR A 232 -12.69 -2.74 4.23
C TYR A 232 -13.94 -2.99 3.41
N PHE A 233 -13.80 -3.05 2.09
CA PHE A 233 -14.89 -3.51 1.22
C PHE A 233 -15.24 -4.97 1.56
N ASP A 234 -16.53 -5.30 1.51
CA ASP A 234 -16.98 -6.68 1.57
C ASP A 234 -16.41 -7.44 0.37
N ASN A 235 -15.92 -8.67 0.58
CA ASN A 235 -15.45 -9.54 -0.49
C ASN A 235 -16.57 -9.67 -1.54
N GLN A 236 -16.36 -9.14 -2.75
CA GLN A 236 -17.33 -9.26 -3.86
C GLN A 236 -17.10 -10.54 -4.67
#